data_AF-A0A133ZYT9-F1
#
_entry.id   AF-A0A133ZYT9-F1
#
_cell.length_a   1.000
_cell.length_b   1.000
_cell.length_c   1.000
_cell.angle_alpha   90.00
_cell.angle_beta   90.00
_cell.angle_gamma   90.00
#
_symmetry.space_group_name_H-M   'P 1'
#
loop_
_entity.id
_entity.type
_entity.pdbx_description
1 polymer ?
#
loop_
_entity_poly.entity_id
_entity_poly.type
_entity_poly.pdbx_seq_one_letter_code
_entity_poly.pdbx_strand_id
1 'polypeptide(L)'
;MSESKKNTEVVENEPEAVVQAEKILMYVGPTIVGVASHGTVLNNGLTESLKATIEKEPAIRGLLIPIENAAVALREIDTKTGATYSLYEKVANYK
;
A
#
# COMPACT_ATOMS: atom_id res chain seq x y z
N MET A 1 46.15 6.46 -2.23
CA MET A 1 45.21 7.57 -2.44
C MET A 1 43.97 6.93 -3.05
N SER A 2 42.87 6.70 -2.33
CA SER A 2 41.99 7.75 -1.77
C SER A 2 41.46 8.60 -2.93
N GLU A 3 40.17 8.77 -3.21
CA GLU A 3 38.90 8.67 -2.48
C GLU A 3 37.79 8.68 -3.57
N SER A 4 36.75 7.86 -3.50
CA SER A 4 35.43 8.15 -2.88
C SER A 4 34.64 9.34 -3.44
N LYS A 5 33.31 9.12 -3.56
CA LYS A 5 32.17 10.08 -3.64
C LYS A 5 31.80 10.56 -5.06
N LYS A 6 30.53 10.74 -5.47
CA LYS A 6 29.20 10.71 -4.82
C LYS A 6 28.19 11.23 -5.88
N ASN A 7 26.92 10.78 -5.81
CA ASN A 7 25.69 11.40 -6.39
C ASN A 7 25.56 11.42 -7.93
N THR A 8 24.41 11.51 -8.58
CA THR A 8 22.96 11.40 -8.27
C THR A 8 22.34 11.53 -9.66
N GLU A 9 21.44 10.63 -10.04
CA GLU A 9 20.30 10.94 -10.91
C GLU A 9 19.29 9.79 -10.77
N VAL A 10 18.47 9.96 -9.74
CA VAL A 10 17.04 9.64 -9.84
C VAL A 10 16.48 10.58 -10.89
N VAL A 11 15.85 10.06 -11.94
CA VAL A 11 14.42 10.12 -12.31
C VAL A 11 14.35 9.81 -13.81
N GLU A 12 13.55 8.82 -14.22
CA GLU A 12 12.93 8.63 -15.56
C GLU A 12 12.31 7.21 -15.52
N ASN A 13 11.12 7.04 -14.95
CA ASN A 13 9.84 7.08 -15.68
C ASN A 13 9.83 6.19 -16.93
N GLU A 14 9.63 4.90 -16.72
CA GLU A 14 8.92 4.07 -17.69
C GLU A 14 7.81 3.27 -16.98
N PRO A 15 6.61 3.23 -17.57
CA PRO A 15 5.43 2.61 -17.00
C PRO A 15 5.62 1.11 -17.10
N GLU A 16 5.96 0.46 -15.99
CA GLU A 16 5.78 -0.97 -15.92
C GLU A 16 4.28 -1.21 -16.05
N ALA A 17 3.90 -1.57 -17.28
CA ALA A 17 2.67 -2.21 -17.64
C ALA A 17 2.46 -3.33 -16.64
N VAL A 18 1.77 -3.02 -15.54
CA VAL A 18 1.13 -4.00 -14.70
C VAL A 18 0.15 -4.62 -15.68
N VAL A 19 0.56 -5.76 -16.24
CA VAL A 19 -0.32 -6.71 -16.89
C VAL A 19 -1.40 -6.95 -15.85
N GLN A 20 -2.49 -6.21 -15.99
CA GLN A 20 -3.70 -6.33 -15.21
C GLN A 20 -4.32 -7.65 -15.65
N ALA A 21 -3.72 -8.76 -15.22
CA ALA A 21 -4.56 -9.74 -14.58
C ALA A 21 -5.30 -8.94 -13.51
N GLU A 22 -6.62 -8.86 -13.64
CA GLU A 22 -7.54 -8.15 -12.76
C GLU A 22 -7.40 -8.71 -11.34
N LYS A 23 -6.26 -8.43 -10.70
CA LYS A 23 -5.92 -8.93 -9.38
C LYS A 23 -6.67 -8.03 -8.44
N ILE A 24 -7.84 -8.53 -8.08
CA ILE A 24 -8.69 -7.98 -7.05
C ILE A 24 -7.81 -7.71 -5.83
N LEU A 25 -7.63 -6.44 -5.50
CA LEU A 25 -6.91 -6.02 -4.30
C LEU A 25 -7.92 -5.85 -3.17
N MET A 26 -7.51 -6.09 -1.94
CA MET A 26 -8.29 -5.81 -0.74
C MET A 26 -7.49 -4.84 0.13
N TYR A 27 -8.17 -3.81 0.58
CA TYR A 27 -7.65 -2.92 1.60
C TYR A 27 -7.85 -3.55 2.97
N VAL A 28 -6.74 -3.91 3.63
CA VAL A 28 -6.74 -4.51 4.97
C VAL A 28 -6.39 -3.49 6.07
N GLY A 29 -6.32 -2.20 5.72
CA GLY A 29 -6.00 -1.13 6.66
C GLY A 29 -7.16 -0.65 7.53
N PRO A 30 -6.93 0.32 8.42
CA PRO A 30 -7.96 0.95 9.23
C PRO A 30 -8.93 1.77 8.36
N THR A 31 -10.17 1.96 8.80
CA THR A 31 -11.15 2.72 8.01
C THR A 31 -10.72 4.19 7.83
N ILE A 32 -10.53 4.60 6.58
CA ILE A 32 -10.23 5.98 6.19
C ILE A 32 -11.53 6.62 5.67
N VAL A 33 -12.04 7.61 6.40
CA VAL A 33 -13.32 8.28 6.09
C VAL A 33 -13.28 8.89 4.68
N GLY A 34 -14.24 8.51 3.84
CA GLY A 34 -14.37 9.02 2.48
C GLY A 34 -13.41 8.39 1.45
N VAL A 35 -12.58 7.43 1.85
CA VAL A 35 -11.58 6.81 0.97
C VAL A 35 -11.80 5.30 0.85
N ALA A 36 -11.68 4.55 1.95
CA ALA A 36 -11.87 3.11 1.99
C ALA A 36 -12.11 2.63 3.43
N SER A 37 -13.00 1.66 3.60
CA SER A 37 -13.23 0.97 4.88
C SER A 37 -12.40 -0.29 4.98
N HIS A 38 -12.13 -0.75 6.20
CA HIS A 38 -11.48 -2.03 6.42
C HIS A 38 -12.18 -3.15 5.63
N GLY A 39 -11.42 -3.91 4.85
CA GLY A 39 -11.93 -4.97 3.98
C GLY A 39 -12.56 -4.51 2.67
N THR A 40 -12.34 -3.26 2.26
CA THR A 40 -12.77 -2.78 0.94
C THR A 40 -12.06 -3.55 -0.17
N VAL A 41 -12.82 -4.14 -1.08
CA VAL A 41 -12.29 -4.88 -2.22
C VAL A 41 -12.30 -3.98 -3.46
N LEU A 42 -11.15 -3.88 -4.11
CA LEU A 42 -10.88 -3.10 -5.31
C LEU A 42 -10.72 -4.06 -6.48
N ASN A 43 -11.81 -4.32 -7.19
CA ASN A 43 -11.84 -5.16 -8.39
C ASN A 43 -11.61 -4.35 -9.68
N ASN A 44 -12.01 -3.08 -9.71
CA ASN A 44 -11.89 -2.18 -10.85
C ASN A 44 -10.69 -1.22 -10.76
N GLY A 45 -9.69 -1.56 -9.95
CA GLY A 45 -8.53 -0.72 -9.69
C GLY A 45 -8.75 0.32 -8.57
N LEU A 46 -7.78 1.23 -8.41
CA LEU A 46 -7.78 2.22 -7.32
C LEU A 46 -8.64 3.44 -7.68
N THR A 47 -9.48 3.88 -6.75
CA THR A 47 -10.25 5.14 -6.87
C THR A 47 -9.34 6.37 -6.76
N GLU A 48 -9.77 7.50 -7.33
CA GLU A 48 -8.99 8.76 -7.28
C GLU A 48 -8.75 9.22 -5.83
N SER A 49 -9.76 9.10 -4.97
CA SER A 49 -9.64 9.39 -3.53
C SER A 49 -8.57 8.53 -2.86
N LEU A 50 -8.50 7.24 -3.21
CA LEU A 50 -7.51 6.32 -2.66
C LEU A 50 -6.11 6.65 -3.19
N LYS A 51 -5.97 6.97 -4.48
CA LYS A 51 -4.69 7.42 -5.06
C LYS A 51 -4.16 8.68 -4.38
N ALA A 52 -5.00 9.70 -4.22
CA ALA A 52 -4.63 10.95 -3.54
C ALA A 52 -4.24 10.70 -2.07
N THR A 53 -4.89 9.74 -1.41
CA THR A 53 -4.56 9.40 -0.02
C THR A 53 -3.25 8.61 0.06
N ILE A 54 -2.98 7.71 -0.90
CA ILE A 54 -1.70 7.02 -1.04
C ILE A 54 -0.55 8.00 -1.29
N GLU A 55 -0.77 9.07 -2.07
CA GLU A 55 0.23 10.11 -2.27
C GLU A 55 0.57 10.86 -0.97
N LYS A 56 -0.44 11.09 -0.13
CA LYS A 56 -0.23 11.71 1.19
C LYS A 56 0.38 10.75 2.21
N GLU A 57 -0.01 9.48 2.15
CA GLU A 57 0.46 8.44 3.04
C GLU A 57 0.77 7.15 2.25
N PRO A 58 2.04 6.95 1.84
CA PRO A 58 2.43 5.81 1.02
C PRO A 58 2.29 4.47 1.77
N ALA A 59 2.15 4.49 3.10
CA ALA A 59 1.86 3.30 3.90
C ALA A 59 0.52 2.64 3.53
N ILE A 60 -0.46 3.42 3.04
CA ILE A 60 -1.76 2.90 2.59
C ILE A 60 -1.59 1.94 1.41
N ARG A 61 -0.64 2.22 0.50
CA ARG A 61 -0.34 1.34 -0.62
C ARG A 61 0.17 -0.02 -0.16
N GLY A 62 0.92 -0.05 0.94
CA GLY A 62 1.38 -1.30 1.58
C GLY A 62 0.26 -2.11 2.22
N LEU A 63 -0.92 -1.50 2.45
CA LEU A 63 -2.11 -2.16 2.98
C LEU A 63 -3.08 -2.62 1.88
N LEU A 64 -2.71 -2.45 0.61
CA LEU A 64 -3.40 -3.02 -0.53
C LEU A 64 -2.79 -4.37 -0.86
N ILE A 65 -3.47 -5.42 -0.44
CA ILE A 65 -3.00 -6.79 -0.57
C ILE A 65 -3.88 -7.51 -1.58
N PRO A 66 -3.34 -8.30 -2.52
CA PRO A 66 -4.16 -9.13 -3.40
C PRO A 66 -5.07 -10.04 -2.56
N ILE A 67 -6.31 -10.22 -3.01
CA ILE A 67 -7.33 -10.97 -2.27
C ILE A 67 -6.86 -12.39 -1.88
N GLU A 68 -6.00 -12.99 -2.72
CA GLU A 68 -5.35 -14.29 -2.48
C GLU A 68 -4.54 -14.32 -1.18
N ASN A 69 -3.91 -13.20 -0.81
CA ASN A 69 -3.09 -13.04 0.40
C ASN A 69 -3.78 -12.23 1.50
N ALA A 70 -5.02 -11.75 1.27
CA ALA A 70 -5.73 -10.93 2.23
C ALA A 70 -5.94 -11.66 3.57
N ALA A 71 -6.19 -12.97 3.54
CA ALA A 71 -6.32 -13.78 4.75
C ALA A 71 -5.03 -13.81 5.60
N VAL A 72 -3.86 -13.87 4.95
CA VAL A 72 -2.56 -13.84 5.64
C VAL A 72 -2.31 -12.46 6.24
N ALA A 73 -2.58 -11.40 5.48
CA ALA A 73 -2.42 -10.03 5.93
C ALA A 73 -3.37 -9.67 7.09
N LEU A 74 -4.62 -10.11 7.03
CA LEU A 74 -5.58 -9.97 8.14
C LEU A 74 -5.12 -10.73 9.38
N ARG A 75 -4.57 -11.95 9.20
CA ARG A 75 -4.00 -12.72 10.30
C ARG A 75 -2.82 -11.98 10.93
N GLU A 76 -1.90 -11.43 10.14
CA GLU A 76 -0.79 -10.61 10.63
C GLU A 76 -1.26 -9.40 11.46
N ILE A 77 -2.32 -8.74 11.00
CA ILE A 77 -2.92 -7.61 11.73
C ILE A 77 -3.55 -8.08 13.05
N ASP A 78 -4.29 -9.19 13.03
CA ASP A 78 -4.93 -9.79 14.21
C ASP A 78 -3.91 -10.27 15.24
N THR A 79 -2.85 -10.96 14.77
CA THR A 79 -1.73 -11.42 15.60
C THR A 79 -0.73 -10.30 15.92
N LYS A 80 -1.00 -9.06 15.47
CA LYS A 80 -0.17 -7.86 15.68
C LYS A 80 1.30 -8.08 15.35
N THR A 81 1.56 -8.83 14.31
CA THR A 81 2.90 -9.31 13.93
C THR A 81 3.10 -9.17 12.44
N GLY A 82 4.33 -8.88 12.03
CA GLY A 82 4.69 -8.75 10.62
C GLY A 82 4.66 -7.32 10.08
N ALA A 83 5.01 -7.20 8.80
CA ALA A 83 5.17 -5.92 8.13
C ALA A 83 3.81 -5.23 7.91
N THR A 84 2.78 -6.00 7.59
CA THR A 84 1.41 -5.51 7.36
C THR A 84 0.86 -4.81 8.60
N TYR A 85 1.05 -5.38 9.79
CA TYR A 85 0.62 -4.74 11.03
C TYR A 85 1.35 -3.42 11.30
N SER A 86 2.66 -3.37 11.05
CA SER A 86 3.45 -2.15 11.22
C SER A 86 2.97 -1.01 10.31
N LEU A 87 2.57 -1.34 9.07
CA LEU A 87 1.93 -0.41 8.15
C LEU A 87 0.53 -0.02 8.63
N TYR A 88 -0.24 -0.98 9.14
CA TYR A 88 -1.58 -0.75 9.65
C TYR A 88 -1.56 0.25 10.80
N GLU A 89 -0.66 0.10 11.77
CA GLU A 89 -0.54 1.02 12.90
C GLU A 89 -0.12 2.43 12.48
N LYS A 90 0.76 2.57 11.47
CA LYS A 90 1.12 3.88 10.92
C LYS A 90 -0.10 4.59 10.35
N VAL A 91 -0.87 3.89 9.52
CA VAL A 91 -2.10 4.45 8.93
C VAL A 91 -3.18 4.65 10.00
N ALA A 92 -3.24 3.84 11.05
CA ALA A 92 -4.21 3.99 12.13
C ALA A 92 -3.93 5.24 12.99
N ASN A 93 -2.66 5.64 13.10
CA ASN A 93 -2.25 6.89 13.74
C ASN A 93 -2.27 8.09 12.80
N TYR A 94 -2.57 7.89 11.51
CA TYR A 94 -2.71 8.95 10.54
C TYR A 94 -4.00 9.74 10.82
N LYS A 95 -3.86 10.99 11.26
CA LYS A 95 -4.95 11.93 11.58
C LYS A 95 -4.95 13.12 10.63
#